data_AF-A0A086A7R7-F1
#
_entry.id   AF-A0A086A7R7-F1
#
_cell.length_a   1.000
_cell.length_b   1.000
_cell.length_c   1.000
_cell.angle_alpha   90.00
_cell.angle_beta   90.00
_cell.angle_gamma   90.00
#
_symmetry.space_group_name_H-M   'P 1'
#
loop_
_entity.id
_entity.type
_entity.pdbx_description
1 polymer ?
#
loop_
_entity_poly.entity_id
_entity_poly.type
_entity_poly.pdbx_seq_one_letter_code
_entity_poly.pdbx_strand_id
1 'polypeptide(L)'
;MKIIFLFIAALMVLTSCSKTGYLKKDGKWIYQFYAGGDLQLSTKPVYDADDATFEPIDKHYGKDKNSVFIYGMKIKGANPSSFKLLSETMGKDKDHVYEDSVIVKGADPNTFVHIEEEFYKDKNSVFLKGQPIAFADPKTFEIIKYPYVKDKNNIFCGTVPLQVKDKASFKVTSSGGMRLYEDTEGFTLMSPEYEWMNTTKDYYPVFYIEDATAKTNTQNFRNFKLVK
;
A
#
# COMPACT_ATOMS: atom_id res chain seq x y z
N MET A 1 12.80 35.77 -55.38
CA MET A 1 13.47 35.90 -54.08
C MET A 1 12.68 35.09 -53.06
N LYS A 2 13.18 33.92 -52.64
CA LYS A 2 12.50 32.99 -51.72
C LYS A 2 12.83 33.42 -50.29
N ILE A 3 11.82 33.69 -49.46
CA ILE A 3 12.01 33.84 -48.01
C ILE A 3 11.45 32.58 -47.37
N ILE A 4 12.38 31.73 -46.91
CA ILE A 4 12.12 30.52 -46.15
C ILE A 4 11.89 30.99 -44.70
N PHE A 5 10.68 30.83 -44.17
CA PHE A 5 10.46 30.93 -42.73
C PHE A 5 10.93 29.63 -42.09
N LEU A 6 12.07 29.68 -41.41
CA LEU A 6 12.60 28.59 -40.60
C LEU A 6 11.69 28.41 -39.37
N PHE A 7 11.05 27.25 -39.29
CA PHE A 7 10.42 26.75 -38.07
C PHE A 7 11.50 26.49 -37.02
N ILE A 8 11.48 27.22 -35.91
CA ILE A 8 12.14 26.80 -34.67
C ILE A 8 11.02 26.41 -33.72
N ALA A 9 10.62 25.13 -33.81
CA ALA A 9 9.85 24.50 -32.75
C ALA A 9 10.79 24.33 -31.56
N ALA A 10 10.68 25.24 -30.58
CA ALA A 10 11.30 25.05 -29.29
C ALA A 10 10.65 23.82 -28.64
N LEU A 11 11.35 22.70 -28.70
CA LEU A 11 11.01 21.45 -28.04
C LEU A 11 11.07 21.72 -26.53
N MET A 12 9.95 22.12 -25.93
CA MET A 12 9.82 22.16 -24.47
C MET A 12 10.00 20.74 -23.95
N VAL A 13 11.16 20.49 -23.36
CA VAL A 13 11.38 19.31 -22.54
C VAL A 13 10.43 19.46 -21.34
N LEU A 14 9.28 18.78 -21.39
CA LEU A 14 8.40 18.62 -20.23
C LEU A 14 9.15 17.75 -19.22
N THR A 15 9.99 18.38 -18.41
CA THR A 15 10.52 17.77 -17.20
C THR A 15 9.32 17.48 -16.31
N SER A 16 8.97 16.21 -16.20
CA SER A 16 7.98 15.67 -15.27
C SER A 16 8.46 15.87 -13.82
N CYS A 17 8.53 17.12 -13.35
CA CYS A 17 8.49 17.41 -11.93
C CYS A 17 7.04 17.19 -11.48
N SER A 18 6.82 16.32 -10.49
CA SER A 18 5.47 16.16 -9.92
C SER A 18 4.98 17.53 -9.43
N LYS A 19 3.77 17.91 -9.82
CA LYS A 19 3.17 19.21 -9.46
C LYS A 19 2.66 19.26 -8.00
N THR A 20 3.00 18.27 -7.19
CA THR A 20 2.57 18.09 -5.80
C THR A 20 3.79 17.77 -4.95
N GLY A 21 3.74 18.14 -3.67
CA GLY A 21 4.79 17.89 -2.70
C GLY A 21 5.09 19.07 -1.79
N TYR A 22 6.22 18.99 -1.09
CA TYR A 22 6.67 20.04 -0.17
C TYR A 22 7.33 21.19 -0.92
N LEU A 23 6.94 22.41 -0.59
CA LEU A 23 7.50 23.65 -1.12
C LEU A 23 7.85 24.59 0.03
N LYS A 24 8.93 25.37 -0.13
CA LYS A 24 9.29 26.43 0.81
C LYS A 24 8.86 27.79 0.25
N LYS A 25 8.00 28.51 0.96
CA LYS A 25 7.48 29.83 0.58
C LYS A 25 7.59 30.79 1.76
N ASP A 26 8.21 31.95 1.55
CA ASP A 26 8.40 32.98 2.59
C ASP A 26 9.03 32.43 3.88
N GLY A 27 9.98 31.51 3.73
CA GLY A 27 10.66 30.84 4.86
C GLY A 27 9.85 29.74 5.54
N LYS A 28 8.59 29.51 5.15
CA LYS A 28 7.69 28.49 5.69
C LYS A 28 7.52 27.30 4.76
N TRP A 29 7.36 26.09 5.31
CA TRP A 29 7.00 24.92 4.51
C TRP A 29 5.49 24.80 4.29
N ILE A 30 5.12 24.52 3.04
CA ILE A 30 3.75 24.22 2.62
C ILE A 30 3.74 22.89 1.87
N TYR A 31 2.58 22.23 1.87
CA TYR A 31 2.31 21.05 1.07
C TYR A 31 1.34 21.40 -0.07
N GLN A 32 1.73 21.11 -1.31
CA GLN A 32 0.93 21.32 -2.52
C GLN A 32 0.27 20.01 -2.97
N PHE A 33 -1.04 20.05 -3.22
CA PHE A 33 -1.86 18.87 -3.55
C PHE A 33 -3.02 19.24 -4.49
N TYR A 34 -3.66 18.26 -5.11
CA TYR A 34 -4.90 18.47 -5.85
C TYR A 34 -6.09 18.45 -4.91
N ALA A 35 -6.90 19.51 -4.90
CA ALA A 35 -8.18 19.53 -4.19
C ALA A 35 -9.30 19.10 -5.12
N GLY A 36 -10.26 18.34 -4.57
CA GLY A 36 -11.43 17.69 -5.19
C GLY A 36 -11.80 18.04 -6.65
N GLY A 37 -11.97 17.00 -7.48
CA GLY A 37 -12.66 17.02 -8.78
C GLY A 37 -11.98 17.79 -9.93
N ASP A 38 -11.45 18.98 -9.68
CA ASP A 38 -11.20 19.98 -10.73
C ASP A 38 -9.72 20.15 -11.11
N LEU A 39 -8.84 19.20 -10.75
CA LEU A 39 -7.40 19.21 -11.08
C LEU A 39 -6.67 20.52 -10.70
N GLN A 40 -7.22 21.34 -9.80
CA GLN A 40 -6.57 22.56 -9.32
C GLN A 40 -5.61 22.27 -8.16
N LEU A 41 -4.42 22.89 -8.24
CA LEU A 41 -3.43 22.81 -7.19
C LEU A 41 -3.81 23.73 -6.03
N SER A 42 -3.95 23.12 -4.86
CA SER A 42 -4.12 23.79 -3.58
C SER A 42 -2.86 23.64 -2.75
N THR A 43 -2.69 24.52 -1.75
CA THR A 43 -1.59 24.44 -0.80
C THR A 43 -2.11 24.55 0.62
N LYS A 44 -1.48 23.84 1.55
CA LYS A 44 -1.71 24.01 2.99
C LYS A 44 -0.37 24.17 3.72
N PRO A 45 -0.30 24.92 4.83
CA PRO A 45 0.89 24.94 5.68
C PRO A 45 1.25 23.54 6.18
N VAL A 46 2.54 23.26 6.36
CA VAL A 46 2.99 22.10 7.17
C VAL A 46 3.00 22.56 8.63
N TYR A 47 1.90 22.32 9.33
CA TYR A 47 1.75 22.74 10.72
C TYR A 47 2.78 22.05 11.63
N ASP A 48 3.28 22.78 12.62
CA ASP A 48 4.25 22.34 13.63
C ASP A 48 5.64 21.91 13.12
N ALA A 49 5.95 22.17 11.85
CA ALA A 49 7.28 21.93 11.30
C ALA A 49 8.31 22.92 11.86
N ASP A 50 9.49 22.42 12.20
CA ASP A 50 10.68 23.25 12.38
C ASP A 50 11.22 23.64 10.99
N ASP A 51 10.86 24.84 10.53
CA ASP A 51 11.19 25.31 9.18
C ASP A 51 12.69 25.37 8.85
N ALA A 52 13.53 25.46 9.90
CA ALA A 52 14.98 25.54 9.76
C ALA A 52 15.61 24.17 9.51
N THR A 53 14.99 23.10 10.02
CA THR A 53 15.52 21.73 9.92
C THR A 53 14.66 20.79 9.07
N PHE A 54 13.51 21.26 8.59
CA PHE A 54 12.64 20.46 7.74
C PHE A 54 13.29 20.13 6.39
N GLU A 55 13.20 18.85 6.03
CA GLU A 55 13.76 18.21 4.87
C GLU A 55 12.67 17.31 4.23
N PRO A 56 12.24 17.61 2.98
CA PRO A 56 11.44 16.66 2.20
C PRO A 56 12.22 15.38 1.95
N ILE A 57 11.61 14.22 2.21
CA ILE A 57 12.16 12.90 1.90
C ILE A 57 11.79 12.52 0.46
N ASP A 58 10.50 12.68 0.12
CA ASP A 58 9.98 12.56 -1.23
C ASP A 58 8.77 13.51 -1.42
N LYS A 59 7.96 13.28 -2.46
CA LYS A 59 6.75 14.09 -2.70
C LYS A 59 5.66 13.90 -1.64
N HIS A 60 5.71 12.86 -0.81
CA HIS A 60 4.71 12.54 0.20
C HIS A 60 5.22 12.77 1.62
N TYR A 61 6.45 12.33 1.92
CA TYR A 61 7.07 12.35 3.22
C TYR A 61 8.08 13.48 3.36
N GLY A 62 8.15 14.04 4.56
CA GLY A 62 9.18 14.96 5.00
C GLY A 62 9.48 14.74 6.48
N LYS A 63 10.58 15.29 6.96
CA LYS A 63 10.91 15.24 8.39
C LYS A 63 11.61 16.52 8.82
N ASP A 64 11.52 16.84 10.09
CA ASP A 64 12.40 17.79 10.73
C ASP A 64 13.14 17.11 11.88
N LYS A 65 13.88 17.86 12.70
CA LYS A 65 14.63 17.28 13.84
C LYS A 65 13.72 16.63 14.91
N ASN A 66 12.43 16.96 14.95
CA ASN A 66 11.47 16.57 15.98
C ASN A 66 10.40 15.58 15.50
N SER A 67 10.04 15.59 14.21
CA SER A 67 8.84 14.93 13.69
C SER A 67 9.02 14.42 12.26
N VAL A 68 8.25 13.39 11.90
CA VAL A 68 8.04 12.94 10.51
C VAL A 68 6.65 13.37 10.05
N PHE A 69 6.51 13.69 8.77
CA PHE A 69 5.29 14.18 8.16
C PHE A 69 4.97 13.40 6.89
N ILE A 70 3.68 13.21 6.62
CA ILE A 70 3.15 12.72 5.35
C ILE A 70 2.05 13.64 4.86
N TYR A 71 2.08 14.03 3.59
CA TYR A 71 1.15 15.00 2.98
C TYR A 71 1.02 16.30 3.80
N GLY A 72 2.11 16.75 4.42
CA GLY A 72 2.11 17.92 5.32
C GLY A 72 1.46 17.70 6.68
N MET A 73 1.16 16.46 7.07
CA MET A 73 0.58 16.10 8.37
C MET A 73 1.58 15.29 9.20
N LYS A 74 1.72 15.66 10.48
CA LYS A 74 2.62 14.97 11.40
C LYS A 74 2.19 13.53 11.67
N ILE A 75 3.12 12.59 11.53
CA ILE A 75 2.94 11.19 11.91
C ILE A 75 3.21 11.06 13.41
N LYS A 76 2.17 10.74 14.18
CA LYS A 76 2.26 10.69 15.63
C LYS A 76 3.18 9.55 16.08
N GLY A 77 4.17 9.89 16.91
CA GLY A 77 5.10 8.92 17.50
C GLY A 77 6.25 8.48 16.60
N ALA A 78 6.29 8.93 15.33
CA ALA A 78 7.39 8.61 14.42
C ALA A 78 8.70 9.27 14.86
N ASN A 79 9.78 8.50 14.86
CA ASN A 79 11.11 8.95 15.23
C ASN A 79 11.89 9.44 13.99
N PRO A 80 12.09 10.75 13.80
CA PRO A 80 12.71 11.29 12.58
C PRO A 80 14.18 10.87 12.39
N SER A 81 14.90 10.59 13.48
CA SER A 81 16.32 10.21 13.42
C SER A 81 16.54 8.81 12.85
N SER A 82 15.55 7.93 12.97
CA SER A 82 15.62 6.53 12.51
C SER A 82 14.64 6.19 11.39
N PHE A 83 13.81 7.16 10.97
CA PHE A 83 12.81 6.96 9.95
C PHE A 83 13.43 6.63 8.58
N LYS A 84 12.87 5.62 7.93
CA LYS A 84 13.23 5.13 6.60
C LYS A 84 11.95 4.98 5.77
N LEU A 85 11.93 5.63 4.62
CA LEU A 85 10.90 5.44 3.61
C LEU A 85 11.09 4.07 2.94
N LEU A 86 10.02 3.31 2.79
CA LEU A 86 10.01 1.99 2.14
C LEU A 86 9.30 2.03 0.79
N SER A 87 8.22 2.80 0.68
CA SER A 87 7.46 3.04 -0.56
C SER A 87 6.66 4.34 -0.45
N GLU A 88 5.84 4.66 -1.45
CA GLU A 88 5.00 5.87 -1.46
C GLU A 88 4.07 5.99 -0.25
N THR A 89 3.62 4.86 0.33
CA THR A 89 2.73 4.83 1.49
C THR A 89 3.33 4.11 2.69
N MET A 90 4.52 3.51 2.59
CA MET A 90 5.12 2.75 3.70
C MET A 90 6.40 3.39 4.21
N GLY A 91 6.51 3.50 5.53
CA GLY A 91 7.71 3.92 6.22
C GLY A 91 7.93 3.11 7.48
N LYS A 92 9.14 3.18 8.04
CA LYS A 92 9.42 2.60 9.36
C LYS A 92 10.46 3.40 10.11
N ASP A 93 10.42 3.34 11.42
CA ASP A 93 11.50 3.79 12.28
C ASP A 93 11.99 2.64 13.16
N LYS A 94 12.76 2.94 14.21
CA LYS A 94 13.29 1.91 15.12
C LYS A 94 12.21 1.21 15.96
N ASP A 95 11.05 1.83 16.16
CA ASP A 95 9.99 1.38 17.08
C ASP A 95 8.75 0.85 16.33
N HIS A 96 8.43 1.41 15.15
CA HIS A 96 7.20 1.10 14.44
C HIS A 96 7.35 1.05 12.91
N VAL A 97 6.41 0.36 12.27
CA VAL A 97 6.14 0.44 10.84
C VAL A 97 4.86 1.25 10.64
N TYR A 98 4.83 2.07 9.60
CA TYR A 98 3.74 2.97 9.27
C TYR A 98 3.24 2.70 7.85
N GLU A 99 1.91 2.63 7.73
CA GLU A 99 1.22 2.84 6.47
C GLU A 99 0.54 4.22 6.52
N ASP A 100 0.96 5.10 5.62
CA ASP A 100 0.71 6.53 5.65
C ASP A 100 1.09 7.15 7.01
N SER A 101 0.07 7.43 7.84
CA SER A 101 0.24 7.97 9.20
C SER A 101 -0.19 7.00 10.30
N VAL A 102 -0.55 5.77 9.93
CA VAL A 102 -1.11 4.76 10.81
C VAL A 102 -0.06 3.69 11.12
N ILE A 103 0.07 3.31 12.39
CA ILE A 103 0.96 2.23 12.80
C ILE A 103 0.40 0.89 12.28
N VAL A 104 1.25 0.13 11.60
CA VAL A 104 0.99 -1.25 11.22
C VAL A 104 1.09 -2.12 12.47
N LYS A 105 -0.07 -2.49 13.04
CA LYS A 105 -0.13 -3.26 14.29
C LYS A 105 0.56 -4.62 14.13
N GLY A 106 1.38 -4.98 15.11
CA GLY A 106 2.06 -6.29 15.17
C GLY A 106 3.29 -6.43 14.29
N ALA A 107 3.60 -5.45 13.43
CA ALA A 107 4.79 -5.49 12.59
C ALA A 107 6.08 -5.32 13.42
N ASP A 108 7.10 -6.12 13.11
CA ASP A 108 8.46 -5.97 13.66
C ASP A 108 9.29 -5.08 12.73
N PRO A 109 9.55 -3.80 13.07
CA PRO A 109 10.28 -2.87 12.21
C PRO A 109 11.69 -3.35 11.86
N ASN A 110 12.33 -4.16 12.72
CA ASN A 110 13.70 -4.63 12.49
C ASN A 110 13.77 -5.65 11.35
N THR A 111 12.71 -6.43 11.15
CA THR A 111 12.67 -7.49 10.12
C THR A 111 11.67 -7.21 9.01
N PHE A 112 10.92 -6.10 9.10
CA PHE A 112 9.96 -5.68 8.08
C PHE A 112 10.65 -5.29 6.77
N VAL A 113 10.30 -6.00 5.71
CA VAL A 113 10.84 -5.85 4.36
C VAL A 113 9.73 -5.92 3.30
N HIS A 114 9.94 -5.21 2.20
CA HIS A 114 9.12 -5.34 1.00
C HIS A 114 9.42 -6.67 0.29
N ILE A 115 8.38 -7.32 -0.23
CA ILE A 115 8.52 -8.52 -1.07
C ILE A 115 8.44 -8.10 -2.53
N GLU A 116 7.22 -7.81 -2.99
CA GLU A 116 6.85 -7.42 -4.35
C GLU A 116 5.40 -6.91 -4.31
N GLU A 117 5.01 -6.10 -5.29
CA GLU A 117 3.71 -5.41 -5.32
C GLU A 117 3.47 -4.65 -4.00
N GLU A 118 2.31 -4.84 -3.37
CA GLU A 118 1.95 -4.24 -2.09
C GLU A 118 2.12 -5.22 -0.91
N PHE A 119 2.89 -6.30 -1.12
CA PHE A 119 3.19 -7.29 -0.09
C PHE A 119 4.49 -7.01 0.65
N TYR A 120 4.43 -7.17 1.96
CA TYR A 120 5.54 -7.02 2.89
C TYR A 120 5.57 -8.22 3.84
N LYS A 121 6.70 -8.44 4.49
CA LYS A 121 6.78 -9.40 5.59
C LYS A 121 7.76 -8.96 6.65
N ASP A 122 7.58 -9.52 7.83
CA ASP A 122 8.60 -9.56 8.85
C ASP A 122 8.88 -11.03 9.24
N LYS A 123 9.62 -11.25 10.33
CA LYS A 123 9.95 -12.60 10.79
C LYS A 123 8.73 -13.42 11.29
N ASN A 124 7.63 -12.76 11.62
CA ASN A 124 6.44 -13.32 12.25
C ASN A 124 5.22 -13.35 11.32
N SER A 125 5.11 -12.42 10.37
CA SER A 125 3.87 -12.17 9.64
C SER A 125 4.11 -11.67 8.21
N VAL A 126 3.09 -11.87 7.37
CA VAL A 126 3.01 -11.32 6.01
C VAL A 126 1.90 -10.29 5.99
N PHE A 127 2.09 -9.21 5.24
CA PHE A 127 1.18 -8.07 5.17
C PHE A 127 0.86 -7.72 3.72
N LEU A 128 -0.37 -7.30 3.47
CA LEU A 128 -0.80 -6.62 2.24
C LEU A 128 -1.26 -5.22 2.63
N LYS A 129 -0.55 -4.17 2.19
CA LYS A 129 -0.86 -2.77 2.57
C LYS A 129 -1.14 -2.61 4.06
N GLY A 130 -0.15 -2.93 4.89
CA GLY A 130 -0.26 -2.88 6.36
C GLY A 130 -1.22 -3.90 7.01
N GLN A 131 -2.11 -4.57 6.28
CA GLN A 131 -3.02 -5.56 6.84
C GLN A 131 -2.35 -6.94 6.91
N PRO A 132 -2.32 -7.60 8.08
CA PRO A 132 -1.73 -8.92 8.20
C PRO A 132 -2.55 -9.95 7.40
N ILE A 133 -1.88 -10.93 6.79
CA ILE A 133 -2.51 -12.11 6.21
C ILE A 133 -2.54 -13.17 7.30
N ALA A 134 -3.72 -13.42 7.86
CA ALA A 134 -3.89 -14.34 8.98
C ALA A 134 -3.35 -15.73 8.63
N PHE A 135 -2.50 -16.27 9.52
CA PHE A 135 -1.89 -17.60 9.42
C PHE A 135 -0.95 -17.84 8.23
N ALA A 136 -0.58 -16.81 7.48
CA ALA A 136 0.44 -16.95 6.44
C ALA A 136 1.82 -17.28 7.02
N ASP A 137 2.53 -18.24 6.44
CA ASP A 137 3.93 -18.54 6.81
C ASP A 137 4.91 -17.62 6.06
N PRO A 138 5.53 -16.62 6.72
CA PRO A 138 6.42 -15.65 6.06
C PRO A 138 7.69 -16.28 5.45
N LYS A 139 8.07 -17.49 5.89
CA LYS A 139 9.25 -18.18 5.37
C LYS A 139 9.01 -18.80 3.99
N THR A 140 7.78 -19.25 3.74
CA THR A 140 7.42 -19.93 2.49
C THR A 140 6.46 -19.13 1.63
N PHE A 141 6.14 -17.89 2.03
CA PHE A 141 5.23 -17.03 1.30
C PHE A 141 5.77 -16.67 -0.08
N GLU A 142 4.91 -16.81 -1.09
CA GLU A 142 5.21 -16.57 -2.49
C GLU A 142 4.00 -16.00 -3.21
N ILE A 143 4.24 -15.09 -4.16
CA ILE A 143 3.20 -14.55 -5.02
C ILE A 143 3.04 -15.48 -6.21
N ILE A 144 1.83 -16.01 -6.41
CA ILE A 144 1.52 -16.81 -7.61
C ILE A 144 1.30 -15.85 -8.77
N LYS A 145 0.32 -14.96 -8.60
CA LYS A 145 -0.04 -13.87 -9.48
C LYS A 145 -1.07 -13.01 -8.77
N TYR A 146 -0.83 -11.71 -8.63
CA TYR A 146 -1.73 -10.80 -7.92
C TYR A 146 -3.20 -10.93 -8.39
N PRO A 147 -4.20 -11.04 -7.47
CA PRO A 147 -4.08 -10.96 -6.01
C PRO A 147 -3.89 -12.33 -5.31
N TYR A 148 -3.60 -13.39 -6.05
CA TYR A 148 -3.40 -14.73 -5.50
C TYR A 148 -1.96 -14.96 -5.03
N VAL A 149 -1.84 -15.42 -3.79
CA VAL A 149 -0.58 -15.71 -3.10
C VAL A 149 -0.70 -17.05 -2.40
N LYS A 150 0.43 -17.65 -2.02
CA LYS A 150 0.43 -18.89 -1.25
C LYS A 150 1.56 -18.93 -0.25
N ASP A 151 1.44 -19.86 0.67
CA ASP A 151 2.55 -20.40 1.43
C ASP A 151 2.56 -21.93 1.27
N LYS A 152 3.40 -22.64 2.03
CA LYS A 152 3.48 -24.11 1.97
C LYS A 152 2.17 -24.84 2.30
N ASN A 153 1.26 -24.20 3.04
CA ASN A 153 0.04 -24.80 3.57
C ASN A 153 -1.22 -24.30 2.86
N ASN A 154 -1.25 -23.04 2.44
CA ASN A 154 -2.46 -22.29 2.11
C ASN A 154 -2.31 -21.50 0.80
N ILE A 155 -3.44 -21.25 0.15
CA ILE A 155 -3.55 -20.32 -0.98
C ILE A 155 -4.52 -19.23 -0.55
N PHE A 156 -4.21 -17.97 -0.85
CA PHE A 156 -5.00 -16.80 -0.47
C PHE A 156 -5.35 -15.96 -1.69
N CYS A 157 -6.43 -15.19 -1.60
CA CYS A 157 -6.76 -14.09 -2.49
C CYS A 157 -6.81 -12.82 -1.64
N GLY A 158 -5.83 -11.93 -1.84
CA GLY A 158 -5.56 -10.86 -0.88
C GLY A 158 -5.12 -11.43 0.46
N THR A 159 -5.89 -11.12 1.51
CA THR A 159 -5.65 -11.64 2.87
C THR A 159 -6.48 -12.88 3.20
N VAL A 160 -7.46 -13.22 2.36
CA VAL A 160 -8.44 -14.28 2.65
C VAL A 160 -7.95 -15.64 2.15
N PRO A 161 -7.84 -16.68 3.01
CA PRO A 161 -7.45 -18.03 2.58
C PRO A 161 -8.57 -18.71 1.78
N LEU A 162 -8.21 -19.47 0.76
CA LEU A 162 -9.13 -20.24 -0.06
C LEU A 162 -9.26 -21.68 0.44
N GLN A 163 -10.47 -22.24 0.34
CA GLN A 163 -10.74 -23.67 0.56
C GLN A 163 -10.39 -24.51 -0.68
N VAL A 164 -9.09 -24.68 -0.93
CA VAL A 164 -8.55 -25.42 -2.09
C VAL A 164 -8.20 -26.87 -1.73
N LYS A 165 -8.85 -27.83 -2.39
CA LYS A 165 -8.61 -29.27 -2.21
C LYS A 165 -7.33 -29.75 -2.93
N ASP A 166 -7.19 -29.38 -4.19
CA ASP A 166 -6.03 -29.72 -5.04
C ASP A 166 -5.13 -28.48 -5.23
N LYS A 167 -4.30 -28.18 -4.23
CA LYS A 167 -3.40 -27.02 -4.27
C LYS A 167 -2.32 -27.17 -5.33
N ALA A 168 -1.91 -28.40 -5.64
CA ALA A 168 -0.86 -28.69 -6.62
C ALA A 168 -1.29 -28.30 -8.04
N SER A 169 -2.57 -28.41 -8.36
CA SER A 169 -3.08 -28.02 -9.68
C SER A 169 -3.61 -26.57 -9.74
N PHE A 170 -3.42 -25.76 -8.70
CA PHE A 170 -3.99 -24.41 -8.66
C PHE A 170 -3.35 -23.51 -9.73
N LYS A 171 -4.18 -22.87 -10.55
CA LYS A 171 -3.77 -22.00 -11.64
C LYS A 171 -4.62 -20.74 -11.66
N VAL A 172 -3.97 -19.59 -11.62
CA VAL A 172 -4.62 -18.28 -11.80
C VAL A 172 -4.99 -18.13 -13.28
N THR A 173 -6.26 -17.85 -13.56
CA THR A 173 -6.78 -17.67 -14.92
C THR A 173 -6.98 -16.20 -15.27
N SER A 174 -7.21 -15.33 -14.27
CA SER A 174 -7.26 -13.88 -14.44
C SER A 174 -6.78 -13.18 -13.17
N SER A 175 -6.08 -12.07 -13.35
CA SER A 175 -5.48 -11.22 -12.30
C SER A 175 -6.12 -9.84 -12.28
N GLY A 176 -6.16 -9.21 -11.11
CA GLY A 176 -6.76 -7.89 -10.92
C GLY A 176 -8.02 -7.95 -10.06
N GLY A 177 -8.96 -7.06 -10.33
CA GLY A 177 -10.20 -6.89 -9.56
C GLY A 177 -10.14 -5.72 -8.59
N MET A 178 -11.33 -5.24 -8.22
CA MET A 178 -11.47 -4.17 -7.24
C MET A 178 -11.19 -4.70 -5.83
N ARG A 179 -10.30 -4.01 -5.13
CA ARG A 179 -9.98 -4.28 -3.73
C ARG A 179 -11.03 -3.66 -2.83
N LEU A 180 -11.46 -4.42 -1.82
CA LEU A 180 -12.33 -3.96 -0.74
C LEU A 180 -11.67 -4.22 0.61
N TYR A 181 -12.10 -3.43 1.59
CA TYR A 181 -11.75 -3.53 3.01
C TYR A 181 -13.07 -3.63 3.78
N GLU A 182 -13.13 -4.55 4.73
CA GLU A 182 -14.28 -4.69 5.63
C GLU A 182 -13.75 -5.06 7.02
N ASP A 183 -14.52 -4.80 8.07
CA ASP A 183 -14.27 -5.48 9.33
C ASP A 183 -14.69 -6.96 9.25
N THR A 184 -14.31 -7.77 10.23
CA THR A 184 -14.61 -9.21 10.19
C THR A 184 -16.11 -9.50 10.29
N GLU A 185 -16.87 -8.66 10.99
CA GLU A 185 -18.31 -8.84 11.16
C GLU A 185 -19.03 -8.63 9.82
N GLY A 186 -18.78 -7.50 9.15
CA GLY A 186 -19.30 -7.19 7.82
C GLY A 186 -18.86 -8.22 6.77
N PHE A 187 -17.60 -8.66 6.83
CA PHE A 187 -17.10 -9.69 5.92
C PHE A 187 -17.83 -11.02 6.09
N THR A 188 -18.02 -11.46 7.33
CA THR A 188 -18.63 -12.76 7.64
C THR A 188 -20.13 -12.79 7.37
N LEU A 189 -20.83 -11.66 7.43
CA LEU A 189 -22.22 -11.57 6.93
C LEU A 189 -22.35 -11.94 5.44
N MET A 190 -21.33 -11.64 4.63
CA MET A 190 -21.29 -11.96 3.20
C MET A 190 -20.64 -13.32 2.89
N SER A 191 -19.92 -13.91 3.85
CA SER A 191 -19.18 -15.17 3.70
C SER A 191 -19.08 -15.91 5.04
N PRO A 192 -20.19 -16.51 5.52
CA PRO A 192 -20.28 -17.12 6.85
C PRO A 192 -19.30 -18.28 7.08
N GLU A 193 -18.81 -18.91 6.01
CA GLU A 193 -17.78 -19.94 6.11
C GLU A 193 -16.44 -19.43 6.69
N TYR A 194 -16.27 -18.11 6.84
CA TYR A 194 -15.14 -17.46 7.48
C TYR A 194 -15.44 -16.92 8.88
N GLU A 195 -16.50 -17.37 9.56
CA GLU A 195 -16.86 -16.94 10.93
C GLU A 195 -15.69 -16.99 11.94
N TRP A 196 -14.74 -17.91 11.74
CA TRP A 196 -13.53 -17.98 12.56
C TRP A 196 -12.72 -16.67 12.55
N MET A 197 -12.84 -15.84 11.51
CA MET A 197 -12.15 -14.54 11.42
C MET A 197 -12.57 -13.59 12.53
N ASN A 198 -13.80 -13.70 13.04
CA ASN A 198 -14.28 -12.89 14.17
C ASN A 198 -13.50 -13.16 15.47
N THR A 199 -12.74 -14.26 15.54
CA THR A 199 -11.84 -14.55 16.66
C THR A 199 -10.45 -13.92 16.49
N THR A 200 -10.16 -13.34 15.32
CA THR A 200 -8.88 -12.73 15.00
C THR A 200 -8.94 -11.24 15.33
N LYS A 201 -8.35 -10.85 16.46
CA LYS A 201 -8.34 -9.46 16.90
C LYS A 201 -7.59 -8.56 15.90
N ASP A 202 -8.12 -7.36 15.68
CA ASP A 202 -7.48 -6.31 14.85
C ASP A 202 -7.22 -6.75 13.39
N TYR A 203 -8.01 -7.69 12.86
CA TYR A 203 -7.92 -8.17 11.49
C TYR A 203 -8.97 -7.49 10.62
N TYR A 204 -8.54 -6.87 9.51
CA TYR A 204 -9.43 -6.26 8.52
C TYR A 204 -9.17 -6.94 7.17
N PRO A 205 -10.01 -7.90 6.76
CA PRO A 205 -9.81 -8.62 5.52
C PRO A 205 -9.76 -7.66 4.33
N VAL A 206 -8.64 -7.71 3.63
CA VAL A 206 -8.48 -7.17 2.28
C VAL A 206 -8.81 -8.27 1.29
N PHE A 207 -9.89 -8.09 0.53
CA PHE A 207 -10.35 -9.05 -0.46
C PHE A 207 -10.64 -8.37 -1.80
N TYR A 208 -10.81 -9.18 -2.84
CA TYR A 208 -10.99 -8.69 -4.20
C TYR A 208 -12.32 -9.16 -4.76
N ILE A 209 -12.91 -8.35 -5.62
CA ILE A 209 -14.13 -8.67 -6.38
C ILE A 209 -13.87 -8.55 -7.88
N GLU A 210 -14.86 -8.97 -8.69
CA GLU A 210 -14.88 -8.85 -10.16
C GLU A 210 -13.95 -9.85 -10.89
N ASP A 211 -12.70 -9.47 -11.14
CA ASP A 211 -11.90 -10.02 -12.26
C ASP A 211 -10.88 -11.10 -11.86
N ALA A 212 -10.58 -11.25 -10.57
CA ALA A 212 -9.69 -12.29 -10.08
C ALA A 212 -10.36 -13.66 -10.26
N THR A 213 -9.74 -14.56 -11.02
CA THR A 213 -10.22 -15.95 -11.16
C THR A 213 -9.07 -16.94 -11.13
N ALA A 214 -9.34 -18.13 -10.61
CA ALA A 214 -8.41 -19.24 -10.59
C ALA A 214 -9.16 -20.58 -10.69
N LYS A 215 -8.43 -21.66 -10.92
CA LYS A 215 -9.00 -23.01 -10.96
C LYS A 215 -8.02 -24.06 -10.48
N THR A 216 -8.55 -25.20 -10.08
CA THR A 216 -7.85 -26.47 -9.97
C THR A 216 -8.41 -27.43 -11.03
N ASN A 217 -8.01 -28.69 -10.98
CA ASN A 217 -8.62 -29.75 -11.79
C ASN A 217 -10.09 -30.02 -11.42
N THR A 218 -10.51 -29.62 -10.21
CA THR A 218 -11.83 -29.97 -9.64
C THR A 218 -12.64 -28.79 -9.12
N GLN A 219 -12.06 -27.59 -9.06
CA GLN A 219 -12.68 -26.39 -8.48
C GLN A 219 -12.41 -25.17 -9.36
N ASN A 220 -13.40 -24.30 -9.49
CA ASN A 220 -13.22 -22.96 -10.06
C ASN A 220 -13.43 -21.92 -8.97
N PHE A 221 -12.63 -20.86 -9.00
CA PHE A 221 -12.68 -19.76 -8.06
C PHE A 221 -12.86 -18.46 -8.80
N ARG A 222 -13.76 -17.63 -8.28
CA ARG A 222 -13.81 -16.20 -8.58
C ARG A 222 -13.45 -15.55 -7.25
N ASN A 223 -12.41 -14.72 -7.25
CA ASN A 223 -11.76 -14.17 -6.06
C ASN A 223 -11.45 -15.23 -4.99
N PHE A 224 -11.97 -15.09 -3.78
CA PHE A 224 -11.82 -16.07 -2.69
C PHE A 224 -12.96 -17.10 -2.66
N LYS A 225 -14.01 -16.90 -3.47
CA LYS A 225 -15.21 -17.74 -3.48
C LYS A 225 -15.08 -18.93 -4.45
N LEU A 226 -15.53 -20.08 -3.99
CA LEU A 226 -15.73 -21.26 -4.83
C LEU A 226 -16.95 -21.06 -5.73
N VAL A 227 -16.77 -21.24 -7.03
CA VAL A 227 -17.85 -21.19 -8.03
C VAL A 227 -18.29 -22.61 -8.34
N LYS A 228 -19.60 -22.85 -8.24
CA LYS A 228 -20.24 -24.11 -8.63
C LYS A 228 -20.42 -24.19 -10.14
#